data_AF-A0A9X0QEG5-F1
#
_entry.id   AF-A0A9X0QEG5-F1
#
_cell.length_a   1.000
_cell.length_b   1.000
_cell.length_c   1.000
_cell.angle_alpha   90.00
_cell.angle_beta   90.00
_cell.angle_gamma   90.00
#
_symmetry.space_group_name_H-M   'P 1'
#
loop_
_entity.id
_entity.type
_entity.pdbx_description
1 polymer ?
#
loop_
_entity_poly.entity_id
_entity_poly.type
_entity_poly.pdbx_seq_one_letter_code
_entity_poly.pdbx_strand_id
1 'polypeptide(L)'
;MGKRIFLYHANGFALGGRITQPVEQEINSHAATALSIVGGLASAKAESYRLKDLISYRSAHTYISGIQNSDTLHSTVVNTVIEDLNILDVITADSVVGRLSSTHEDGKPAKIIPLGSTFQNLKIAGKPVEVDLFDSLFAHHSTHSSLVDHFLGKCPKNAACATSQPPSALRYEWGHPVAAMPGALQERLLAPPIPGWQQSGANLYCNLVRTVREPSPSGTVNAPPVPYSHAIKIPDVGRLYLGELTSSEDTKRLTMIRLELGSPVVGSLAVAGLETNGKWFP
;
A
#
# COMPACT_ATOMS: atom_id res chain seq x y z
N MET A 1 39.67 0.67 1.88
CA MET A 1 38.30 0.15 1.68
C MET A 1 38.00 0.22 0.19
N GLY A 2 37.54 -0.87 -0.43
CA GLY A 2 37.15 -0.86 -1.84
C GLY A 2 36.01 0.11 -2.09
N LYS A 3 35.97 0.72 -3.28
CA LYS A 3 34.87 1.61 -3.68
C LYS A 3 33.62 0.75 -3.86
N ARG A 4 32.63 0.91 -2.97
CA ARG A 4 31.33 0.25 -3.07
C ARG A 4 30.54 0.84 -4.25
N ILE A 5 29.73 0.01 -4.90
CA ILE A 5 28.87 0.41 -6.02
C ILE A 5 27.42 0.33 -5.55
N PHE A 6 26.63 1.35 -5.87
CA PHE A 6 25.18 1.32 -5.63
C PHE A 6 24.45 0.76 -6.85
N LEU A 7 23.65 -0.29 -6.65
CA LEU A 7 22.76 -0.84 -7.67
C LEU A 7 21.33 -0.42 -7.35
N TYR A 8 20.72 0.35 -8.24
CA TYR A 8 19.32 0.78 -8.10
C TYR A 8 18.35 -0.40 -8.27
N HIS A 9 17.24 -0.36 -7.54
CA HIS A 9 16.16 -1.32 -7.68
C HIS A 9 14.82 -0.63 -7.44
N ALA A 10 14.03 -0.41 -8.50
CA ALA A 10 12.68 0.11 -8.35
C ALA A 10 11.79 -0.36 -9.49
N ASN A 11 10.52 -0.62 -9.18
CA ASN A 11 9.53 -1.04 -10.15
C ASN A 11 8.14 -0.55 -9.73
N GLY A 12 7.21 -0.51 -10.68
CA GLY A 12 5.82 -0.20 -10.40
C GLY A 12 4.90 -0.57 -11.54
N PHE A 13 3.61 -0.72 -11.23
CA PHE A 13 2.54 -1.01 -12.18
C PHE A 13 1.21 -0.41 -11.68
N ALA A 14 0.36 0.02 -12.60
CA ALA A 14 -0.89 0.71 -12.28
C ALA A 14 -2.06 -0.24 -11.99
N LEU A 15 -2.21 -1.31 -12.77
CA LEU A 15 -3.24 -2.33 -12.62
C LEU A 15 -2.65 -3.68 -13.02
N GLY A 16 -2.98 -4.75 -12.29
CA GLY A 16 -2.66 -6.11 -12.68
C GLY A 16 -3.48 -7.11 -11.88
N GLY A 17 -3.64 -8.33 -12.39
CA GLY A 17 -4.36 -9.36 -11.67
C GLY A 17 -4.93 -10.46 -12.57
N ARG A 18 -5.92 -11.17 -12.05
CA ARG A 18 -6.60 -12.26 -12.77
C ARG A 18 -8.05 -12.35 -12.32
N ILE A 19 -8.93 -12.59 -13.28
CA ILE A 19 -10.33 -12.96 -13.10
C ILE A 19 -10.44 -14.44 -13.46
N THR A 20 -11.08 -15.23 -12.60
CA THR A 20 -11.31 -16.67 -12.79
C THR A 20 -12.77 -16.99 -13.07
N GLN A 21 -13.70 -16.10 -12.68
CA GLN A 21 -15.13 -16.20 -13.00
C GLN A 21 -15.70 -14.82 -13.29
N PRO A 22 -16.69 -14.69 -14.19
CA PRO A 22 -17.32 -15.76 -14.99
C PRO A 22 -16.48 -16.20 -16.20
N VAL A 23 -15.41 -15.46 -16.52
CA VAL A 23 -14.49 -15.78 -17.61
C VAL A 23 -13.08 -15.76 -17.05
N GLU A 24 -12.27 -16.73 -17.45
CA GLU A 24 -10.85 -16.73 -17.16
C GLU A 24 -10.14 -15.66 -17.99
N GLN A 25 -9.66 -14.62 -17.31
CA GLN A 25 -8.97 -13.50 -17.93
C GLN A 25 -7.79 -13.08 -17.07
N GLU A 26 -6.60 -13.15 -17.65
CA GLU A 26 -5.42 -12.51 -17.08
C GLU A 26 -5.42 -11.02 -17.43
N ILE A 27 -5.07 -10.20 -16.45
CA ILE A 27 -4.89 -8.76 -16.60
C ILE A 27 -3.41 -8.51 -16.43
N ASN A 28 -2.73 -8.26 -17.55
CA ASN A 28 -1.32 -7.92 -17.57
C ASN A 28 -1.04 -6.71 -16.68
N SER A 29 0.21 -6.57 -16.24
CA SER A 29 0.62 -5.39 -15.48
C SER A 29 0.64 -4.16 -16.37
N HIS A 30 -0.36 -3.31 -16.24
CA HIS A 30 -0.50 -2.08 -17.02
C HIS A 30 0.39 -0.97 -16.49
N ALA A 31 0.90 -0.15 -17.42
CA ALA A 31 1.92 0.87 -17.13
C ALA A 31 3.08 0.32 -16.28
N ALA A 32 3.45 -0.94 -16.49
CA ALA A 32 4.53 -1.57 -15.75
C ALA A 32 5.89 -1.07 -16.24
N THR A 33 6.78 -0.70 -15.31
CA THR A 33 8.16 -0.34 -15.65
C THR A 33 9.11 -0.63 -14.48
N ALA A 34 10.40 -0.70 -14.79
CA ALA A 34 11.46 -0.92 -13.82
C ALA A 34 12.66 -0.03 -14.14
N LEU A 35 13.34 0.42 -13.09
CA LEU A 35 14.53 1.24 -13.18
C LEU A 35 15.76 0.37 -13.51
N SER A 36 16.66 0.91 -14.33
CA SER A 36 17.96 0.27 -14.60
C SER A 36 18.83 0.24 -13.34
N ILE A 37 19.69 -0.77 -13.21
CA ILE A 37 20.61 -0.93 -12.06
C ILE A 37 21.59 0.23 -11.90
N VAL A 38 21.83 1.01 -12.95
CA VAL A 38 22.70 2.21 -12.93
C VAL A 38 21.93 3.51 -12.64
N GLY A 39 20.63 3.44 -12.41
CA GLY A 39 19.75 4.59 -12.19
C GLY A 39 19.19 5.16 -13.49
N GLY A 40 18.92 6.47 -13.50
CA GLY A 40 18.33 7.17 -14.64
C GLY A 40 16.81 7.32 -14.53
N LEU A 41 16.13 7.21 -15.67
CA LEU A 41 14.69 7.41 -15.79
C LEU A 41 14.02 6.20 -16.45
N ALA A 42 12.89 5.77 -15.90
CA ALA A 42 12.00 4.79 -16.52
C ALA A 42 10.55 5.28 -16.43
N SER A 43 9.78 5.09 -17.50
CA SER A 43 8.37 5.48 -17.53
C SER A 43 7.55 4.53 -18.41
N ALA A 44 6.30 4.30 -18.03
CA ALA A 44 5.33 3.58 -18.85
C ALA A 44 3.95 4.22 -18.74
N LYS A 45 3.16 4.12 -19.80
CA LYS A 45 1.79 4.66 -19.87
C LYS A 45 0.87 3.63 -20.50
N ALA A 46 -0.38 3.60 -20.05
CA ALA A 46 -1.48 2.90 -20.68
C ALA A 46 -2.72 3.79 -20.62
N GLU A 47 -3.56 3.75 -21.65
CA GLU A 47 -4.74 4.62 -21.76
C GLU A 47 -5.95 3.81 -22.21
N SER A 48 -7.14 4.33 -21.91
CA SER A 48 -8.43 3.87 -22.44
C SER A 48 -8.62 2.36 -22.32
N TYR A 49 -8.41 1.81 -21.12
CA TYR A 49 -8.61 0.38 -20.89
C TYR A 49 -10.05 0.11 -20.44
N ARG A 50 -10.66 -0.90 -21.05
CA ARG A 50 -11.96 -1.43 -20.64
C ARG A 50 -11.98 -2.94 -20.83
N LEU A 51 -12.20 -3.66 -19.73
CA LEU A 51 -12.49 -5.08 -19.73
C LEU A 51 -13.98 -5.28 -19.48
N LYS A 52 -14.75 -5.34 -20.57
CA LYS A 52 -16.23 -5.45 -20.56
C LYS A 52 -16.81 -4.39 -19.61
N ASP A 53 -17.64 -4.82 -18.65
CA ASP A 53 -18.20 -3.98 -17.58
C ASP A 53 -17.54 -4.27 -16.23
N LEU A 54 -16.41 -4.98 -16.23
CA LEU A 54 -15.74 -5.42 -15.00
C LEU A 54 -14.74 -4.39 -14.50
N ILE A 55 -13.91 -3.86 -15.40
CA ILE A 55 -12.82 -2.95 -15.04
C ILE A 55 -12.65 -1.94 -16.16
N SER A 56 -12.48 -0.67 -15.81
CA SER A 56 -12.03 0.36 -16.74
C SER A 56 -11.21 1.43 -16.04
N TYR A 57 -10.41 2.15 -16.82
CA TYR A 57 -9.75 3.38 -16.40
C TYR A 57 -9.45 4.26 -17.63
N ARG A 58 -9.33 5.57 -17.44
CA ARG A 58 -8.99 6.50 -18.52
C ARG A 58 -7.49 6.50 -18.83
N SER A 59 -6.66 6.64 -17.80
CA SER A 59 -5.22 6.78 -17.93
C SER A 59 -4.50 6.09 -16.77
N ALA A 60 -3.35 5.51 -17.08
CA ALA A 60 -2.46 4.90 -16.12
C ALA A 60 -1.02 5.26 -16.49
N HIS A 61 -0.22 5.69 -15.53
CA HIS A 61 1.19 5.99 -15.75
C HIS A 61 2.05 5.65 -14.54
N THR A 62 3.24 5.14 -14.83
CA THR A 62 4.28 4.91 -13.83
C THR A 62 5.54 5.66 -14.25
N TYR A 63 6.17 6.32 -13.29
CA TYR A 63 7.39 7.09 -13.45
C TYR A 63 8.37 6.70 -12.34
N ILE A 64 9.61 6.40 -12.71
CA ILE A 64 10.67 6.00 -11.79
C ILE A 64 11.94 6.76 -12.12
N SER A 65 12.54 7.41 -11.12
CA SER A 65 13.80 8.15 -11.26
C SER A 65 14.79 7.70 -10.20
N GLY A 66 16.00 7.34 -10.62
CA GLY A 66 17.15 7.06 -9.76
C GLY A 66 18.27 8.04 -10.02
N ILE A 67 18.66 8.82 -9.02
CA ILE A 67 19.64 9.89 -9.14
C ILE A 67 20.75 9.70 -8.11
N GLN A 68 21.98 9.81 -8.58
CA GLN A 68 23.16 9.90 -7.73
C GLN A 68 23.35 11.37 -7.34
N ASN A 69 23.10 11.69 -6.07
CA ASN A 69 23.27 13.06 -5.56
C ASN A 69 24.73 13.35 -5.22
N SER A 70 25.48 12.32 -4.81
CA SER A 70 26.93 12.36 -4.57
C SER A 70 27.51 10.95 -4.71
N ASP A 71 28.82 10.79 -4.58
CA ASP A 71 29.49 9.47 -4.58
C ASP A 71 28.94 8.49 -3.53
N THR A 72 28.33 8.99 -2.47
CA THR A 72 27.82 8.19 -1.35
C THR A 72 26.32 8.28 -1.17
N LEU A 73 25.59 9.14 -1.90
CA LEU A 73 24.17 9.38 -1.68
C LEU A 73 23.35 9.17 -2.95
N HIS A 74 22.43 8.21 -2.89
CA HIS A 74 21.56 7.84 -4.00
C HIS A 74 20.10 8.06 -3.59
N SER A 75 19.28 8.51 -4.54
CA SER A 75 17.85 8.74 -4.32
C SER A 75 17.04 8.06 -5.40
N THR A 76 15.93 7.45 -5.00
CA THR A 76 14.97 6.85 -5.94
C THR A 76 13.57 7.34 -5.65
N VAL A 77 12.83 7.74 -6.68
CA VAL A 77 11.40 8.06 -6.58
C VAL A 77 10.65 7.16 -7.54
N VAL A 78 9.65 6.45 -7.05
CA VAL A 78 8.67 5.72 -7.87
C VAL A 78 7.29 6.34 -7.63
N ASN A 79 6.57 6.59 -8.72
CA ASN A 79 5.23 7.13 -8.71
C ASN A 79 4.38 6.35 -9.70
N THR A 80 3.21 5.91 -9.25
CA THR A 80 2.22 5.22 -10.08
C THR A 80 0.87 5.87 -9.87
N VAL A 81 0.21 6.21 -10.97
CA VAL A 81 -1.10 6.86 -10.96
C VAL A 81 -2.02 6.11 -11.89
N ILE A 82 -3.26 5.90 -11.46
CA ILE A 82 -4.37 5.48 -12.30
C ILE A 82 -5.52 6.46 -12.13
N GLU A 83 -6.12 6.89 -13.23
CA GLU A 83 -7.15 7.93 -13.29
C GLU A 83 -8.46 7.36 -13.84
N ASP A 84 -9.57 7.87 -13.31
CA ASP A 84 -10.94 7.44 -13.60
C ASP A 84 -11.11 5.91 -13.46
N LEU A 85 -10.58 5.35 -12.36
CA LEU A 85 -10.66 3.92 -12.07
C LEU A 85 -12.10 3.54 -11.78
N ASN A 86 -12.55 2.46 -12.42
CA ASN A 86 -13.82 1.81 -12.13
C ASN A 86 -13.65 0.29 -12.12
N ILE A 87 -14.00 -0.34 -11.01
CA ILE A 87 -14.08 -1.78 -10.84
C ILE A 87 -15.53 -2.14 -10.44
N LEU A 88 -16.23 -2.84 -11.33
CA LEU A 88 -17.59 -3.36 -11.17
C LEU A 88 -18.65 -2.31 -10.85
N ASP A 89 -18.41 -1.02 -11.13
CA ASP A 89 -19.22 0.12 -10.67
C ASP A 89 -19.33 0.24 -9.14
N VAL A 90 -18.53 -0.56 -8.42
CA VAL A 90 -18.55 -0.64 -6.96
C VAL A 90 -17.38 0.15 -6.39
N ILE A 91 -16.17 -0.05 -6.91
CA ILE A 91 -14.98 0.67 -6.45
C ILE A 91 -14.60 1.63 -7.56
N THR A 92 -14.78 2.93 -7.30
CA THR A 92 -14.45 3.98 -8.25
C THR A 92 -13.57 5.03 -7.60
N ALA A 93 -12.67 5.64 -8.36
CA ALA A 93 -11.84 6.74 -7.89
C ALA A 93 -11.44 7.63 -9.08
N ASP A 94 -11.40 8.94 -8.87
CA ASP A 94 -10.91 9.88 -9.90
C ASP A 94 -9.40 9.69 -10.09
N SER A 95 -8.67 9.42 -9.00
CA SER A 95 -7.26 9.09 -9.05
C SER A 95 -6.83 8.24 -7.86
N VAL A 96 -5.98 7.24 -8.12
CA VAL A 96 -5.25 6.51 -7.08
C VAL A 96 -3.76 6.70 -7.35
N VAL A 97 -3.07 7.34 -6.41
CA VAL A 97 -1.65 7.68 -6.50
C VAL A 97 -0.89 6.88 -5.47
N GLY A 98 0.01 6.03 -5.92
CA GLY A 98 1.01 5.41 -5.08
C GLY A 98 2.37 6.08 -5.32
N ARG A 99 3.06 6.46 -4.25
CA ARG A 99 4.40 7.05 -4.35
C ARG A 99 5.31 6.54 -3.23
N LEU A 100 6.56 6.19 -3.59
CA LEU A 100 7.64 6.00 -2.61
C LEU A 100 8.84 6.84 -3.02
N SER A 101 9.46 7.45 -2.01
CA SER A 101 10.74 8.15 -2.13
C SER A 101 11.76 7.49 -1.21
N SER A 102 12.93 7.16 -1.75
CA SER A 102 14.05 6.62 -0.98
C SER A 102 15.30 7.50 -1.06
N THR A 103 16.07 7.48 0.00
CA THR A 103 17.45 7.97 0.05
C THR A 103 18.32 6.92 0.72
N HIS A 104 19.43 6.56 0.09
CA HIS A 104 20.38 5.57 0.61
C HIS A 104 21.79 6.16 0.59
N GLU A 105 22.32 6.42 1.78
CA GLU A 105 23.70 6.87 1.96
C GLU A 105 24.60 5.68 2.29
N ASP A 106 25.82 5.68 1.77
CA ASP A 106 26.76 4.58 1.98
C ASP A 106 27.06 4.33 3.48
N GLY A 107 26.85 3.10 3.93
CA GLY A 107 27.00 2.73 5.35
C GLY A 107 25.88 3.18 6.29
N LYS A 108 24.79 3.77 5.78
CA LYS A 108 23.61 4.11 6.58
C LYS A 108 22.38 3.33 6.11
N PRO A 109 21.41 3.04 7.00
CA PRO A 109 20.16 2.40 6.60
C PRO A 109 19.40 3.22 5.55
N ALA A 110 18.75 2.54 4.60
CA ALA A 110 17.88 3.17 3.63
C ALA A 110 16.69 3.85 4.33
N LYS A 111 16.43 5.11 3.95
CA LYS A 111 15.23 5.84 4.38
C LYS A 111 14.25 5.81 3.23
N ILE A 112 13.06 5.26 3.45
CA ILE A 112 12.03 5.10 2.42
C ILE A 112 10.70 5.57 2.99
N ILE A 113 10.01 6.49 2.30
CA ILE A 113 8.77 7.11 2.76
C ILE A 113 7.69 7.07 1.66
N PRO A 114 6.41 6.86 2.01
CA PRO A 114 5.28 6.83 1.06
C PRO A 114 4.67 8.21 0.74
N LEU A 115 5.40 9.29 1.03
CA LEU A 115 4.88 10.66 0.98
C LEU A 115 4.39 11.06 -0.42
N GLY A 116 3.14 11.51 -0.49
CA GLY A 116 2.45 11.91 -1.72
C GLY A 116 1.58 10.82 -2.33
N SER A 117 1.46 9.65 -1.67
CA SER A 117 0.40 8.70 -1.98
C SER A 117 -0.96 9.30 -1.62
N THR A 118 -2.01 9.02 -2.40
CA THR A 118 -3.35 9.56 -2.13
C THR A 118 -4.45 8.80 -2.85
N PHE A 119 -5.68 8.97 -2.37
CA PHE A 119 -6.91 8.55 -3.02
C PHE A 119 -7.76 9.80 -3.29
N GLN A 120 -8.10 10.05 -4.55
CA GLN A 120 -8.96 11.15 -4.94
C GLN A 120 -10.36 10.62 -5.27
N ASN A 121 -11.38 11.12 -4.55
CA ASN A 121 -12.79 10.78 -4.75
C ASN A 121 -13.05 9.26 -4.76
N LEU A 122 -12.40 8.52 -3.86
CA LEU A 122 -12.65 7.09 -3.71
C LEU A 122 -14.11 6.89 -3.30
N LYS A 123 -14.81 6.01 -4.00
CA LYS A 123 -16.17 5.59 -3.67
C LYS A 123 -16.24 4.08 -3.59
N ILE A 124 -17.01 3.60 -2.62
CA ILE A 124 -17.31 2.19 -2.41
C ILE A 124 -18.83 2.01 -2.45
N ALA A 125 -19.32 1.19 -3.37
CA ALA A 125 -20.74 1.00 -3.65
C ALA A 125 -21.49 2.33 -3.84
N GLY A 126 -20.91 3.24 -4.63
CA GLY A 126 -21.46 4.57 -4.93
C GLY A 126 -21.35 5.59 -3.80
N LYS A 127 -20.91 5.20 -2.59
CA LYS A 127 -20.70 6.12 -1.47
C LYS A 127 -19.28 6.66 -1.43
N PRO A 128 -19.07 7.99 -1.32
CA PRO A 128 -17.73 8.54 -1.15
C PRO A 128 -17.11 8.10 0.17
N VAL A 129 -15.79 7.96 0.15
CA VAL A 129 -14.97 7.51 1.27
C VAL A 129 -13.71 8.35 1.35
N GLU A 130 -13.48 8.95 2.51
CA GLU A 130 -12.25 9.67 2.83
C GLU A 130 -11.25 8.70 3.45
N VAL A 131 -10.08 8.59 2.82
CA VAL A 131 -8.97 7.78 3.31
C VAL A 131 -7.87 8.71 3.79
N ASP A 132 -7.68 8.71 5.10
CA ASP A 132 -6.62 9.44 5.76
C ASP A 132 -5.39 8.53 5.82
N LEU A 133 -4.22 8.98 5.35
CA LEU A 133 -2.98 8.20 5.34
C LEU A 133 -2.05 8.62 6.49
N PHE A 134 -1.31 7.67 7.03
CA PHE A 134 -0.41 7.89 8.17
C PHE A 134 0.99 8.34 7.74
N ASP A 135 1.08 9.29 6.80
CA ASP A 135 2.35 9.75 6.23
C ASP A 135 3.36 10.20 7.29
N SER A 136 2.88 10.85 8.35
CA SER A 136 3.72 11.31 9.45
C SER A 136 4.41 10.15 10.17
N LEU A 137 3.74 9.01 10.41
CA LEU A 137 4.37 7.85 11.05
C LEU A 137 5.57 7.37 10.24
N PHE A 138 5.40 7.20 8.94
CA PHE A 138 6.44 6.70 8.05
C PHE A 138 7.53 7.74 7.76
N ALA A 139 7.22 9.03 7.85
CA ALA A 139 8.23 10.08 7.82
C ALA A 139 9.13 10.05 9.07
N HIS A 140 8.54 9.90 10.27
CA HIS A 140 9.30 9.79 11.52
C HIS A 140 10.07 8.47 11.62
N HIS A 141 9.50 7.39 11.09
CA HIS A 141 10.08 6.05 11.07
C HIS A 141 10.39 5.62 9.64
N SER A 142 11.35 6.31 9.00
CA SER A 142 11.66 6.10 7.57
C SER A 142 12.54 4.88 7.28
N THR A 143 13.25 4.35 8.27
CA THR A 143 14.08 3.15 8.15
C THR A 143 13.34 1.91 8.63
N HIS A 144 13.64 0.73 8.09
CA HIS A 144 13.06 -0.54 8.55
C HIS A 144 13.23 -0.77 10.06
N SER A 145 14.45 -0.64 10.58
CA SER A 145 14.75 -0.83 12.01
C SER A 145 13.92 0.08 12.89
N SER A 146 13.83 1.37 12.55
CA SER A 146 12.99 2.32 13.29
C SER A 146 11.49 1.95 13.27
N LEU A 147 10.96 1.38 12.19
CA LEU A 147 9.57 0.92 12.17
C LEU A 147 9.38 -0.33 13.02
N VAL A 148 10.32 -1.27 12.95
CA VAL A 148 10.32 -2.46 13.79
C VAL A 148 10.34 -2.06 15.26
N ASP A 149 11.24 -1.16 15.66
CA ASP A 149 11.30 -0.65 17.03
C ASP A 149 10.01 0.04 17.48
N HIS A 150 9.37 0.81 16.58
CA HIS A 150 8.09 1.46 16.86
C HIS A 150 6.96 0.45 17.09
N PHE A 151 6.79 -0.51 16.18
CA PHE A 151 5.69 -1.46 16.23
C PHE A 151 5.88 -2.59 17.25
N LEU A 152 7.12 -2.96 17.56
CA LEU A 152 7.39 -4.03 18.53
C LEU A 152 7.68 -3.54 19.93
N GLY A 153 7.87 -2.23 20.10
CA GLY A 153 8.46 -1.67 21.29
C GLY A 153 9.88 -2.20 21.51
N LYS A 154 10.70 -1.44 22.23
CA LYS A 154 11.88 -2.05 22.85
C LYS A 154 11.36 -2.96 23.96
N CYS A 155 11.32 -4.28 23.76
CA CYS A 155 11.34 -5.18 24.92
C CYS A 155 12.65 -4.88 25.66
N PRO A 156 12.61 -4.33 26.89
CA PRO A 156 13.83 -4.12 27.64
C PRO A 156 14.50 -5.48 27.81
N LYS A 157 15.81 -5.55 27.58
CA LYS A 157 16.62 -6.79 27.52
C LYS A 157 16.49 -7.72 28.75
N ASN A 158 15.80 -7.28 29.81
CA ASN A 158 15.68 -7.95 31.09
C ASN A 158 14.23 -8.19 31.57
N ALA A 159 13.20 -8.10 30.73
CA ALA A 159 11.82 -8.37 31.15
C ALA A 159 11.15 -9.43 30.29
N ALA A 160 10.46 -10.37 30.94
CA ALA A 160 9.70 -11.45 30.34
C ALA A 160 8.54 -10.93 29.48
N CYS A 161 8.81 -10.59 28.22
CA CYS A 161 7.81 -10.27 27.19
C CYS A 161 7.09 -11.52 26.65
N ALA A 162 6.76 -12.50 27.50
CA ALA A 162 6.21 -13.78 27.07
C ALA A 162 4.69 -13.92 27.23
N THR A 163 3.97 -12.96 27.83
CA THR A 163 2.57 -13.17 28.25
C THR A 163 1.59 -12.03 27.94
N SER A 164 2.00 -10.94 27.29
CA SER A 164 1.09 -9.87 26.87
C SER A 164 1.14 -9.74 25.34
N GLN A 165 0.13 -10.31 24.68
CA GLN A 165 -0.21 -10.29 23.24
C GLN A 165 0.97 -10.27 22.24
N PRO A 166 1.05 -11.23 21.31
CA PRO A 166 2.14 -11.23 20.34
C PRO A 166 2.13 -9.92 19.55
N PRO A 167 3.31 -9.34 19.23
CA PRO A 167 3.42 -8.11 18.46
C PRO A 167 2.77 -8.14 17.07
N SER A 168 2.26 -9.30 16.61
CA SER A 168 1.41 -9.43 15.43
C SER A 168 0.01 -8.82 15.62
N ALA A 169 -0.51 -8.75 16.85
CA ALA A 169 -1.79 -8.10 17.15
C ALA A 169 -1.73 -6.60 16.79
N LEU A 170 -0.64 -5.90 17.15
CA LEU A 170 -0.42 -4.48 16.85
C LEU A 170 -0.22 -4.15 15.36
N ARG A 171 -0.02 -5.14 14.48
CA ARG A 171 0.37 -4.93 13.06
C ARG A 171 -0.82 -4.88 12.10
N TYR A 172 -1.98 -5.36 12.54
CA TYR A 172 -3.22 -5.37 11.77
C TYR A 172 -4.46 -4.95 12.62
N GLU A 173 -4.32 -4.82 13.95
CA GLU A 173 -5.34 -4.21 14.79
C GLU A 173 -5.26 -2.68 14.68
N TRP A 174 -6.01 -2.18 13.71
CA TRP A 174 -6.80 -0.98 13.95
C TRP A 174 -7.49 -1.09 15.31
N GLY A 175 -7.37 -0.03 16.13
CA GLY A 175 -7.71 -0.02 17.55
C GLY A 175 -9.00 -0.73 17.92
N HIS A 176 -9.08 -1.19 19.17
CA HIS A 176 -10.25 -1.89 19.72
C HIS A 176 -11.55 -1.33 19.15
N PRO A 177 -12.43 -2.18 18.55
CA PRO A 177 -13.68 -1.72 17.98
C PRO A 177 -14.41 -0.91 19.06
N VAL A 178 -14.62 0.38 18.81
CA VAL A 178 -15.43 1.21 19.69
C VAL A 178 -16.82 0.59 19.70
N ALA A 179 -17.40 0.41 20.88
CA ALA A 179 -18.73 -0.17 21.11
C ALA A 179 -19.90 0.61 20.43
N ALA A 180 -19.61 1.60 19.59
CA ALA A 180 -20.53 2.52 18.94
C ALA A 180 -20.28 2.63 17.43
N MET A 181 -20.08 1.49 16.74
CA MET A 181 -20.03 1.48 15.27
C MET A 181 -21.43 1.70 14.65
N PRO A 182 -21.54 2.47 13.56
CA PRO A 182 -22.76 2.51 12.73
C PRO A 182 -23.00 1.14 12.07
N GLY A 183 -24.21 0.60 12.21
CA GLY A 183 -24.51 -0.81 11.90
C GLY A 183 -24.16 -1.28 10.48
N ALA A 184 -24.29 -0.43 9.46
CA ALA A 184 -24.08 -0.84 8.06
C ALA A 184 -22.63 -1.24 7.72
N LEU A 185 -21.64 -0.75 8.46
CA LEU A 185 -20.23 -1.09 8.25
C LEU A 185 -19.72 -2.16 9.23
N GLN A 186 -20.41 -2.37 10.36
CA GLN A 186 -20.07 -3.39 11.34
C GLN A 186 -20.18 -4.81 10.76
N GLU A 187 -21.16 -5.05 9.89
CA GLU A 187 -21.35 -6.34 9.18
C GLU A 187 -20.32 -6.58 8.05
N ARG A 188 -19.61 -5.51 7.66
CA ARG A 188 -18.75 -5.44 6.48
C ARG A 188 -17.27 -5.38 6.82
N LEU A 189 -16.89 -5.43 8.09
CA LEU A 189 -15.48 -5.48 8.47
C LEU A 189 -15.02 -6.90 8.71
N LEU A 190 -13.82 -7.22 8.24
CA LEU A 190 -13.16 -8.46 8.61
C LEU A 190 -12.28 -8.20 9.82
N ALA A 191 -12.55 -8.83 10.95
CA ALA A 191 -11.57 -8.89 12.03
C ALA A 191 -10.22 -9.40 11.47
N PRO A 192 -9.07 -8.90 11.96
CA PRO A 192 -7.78 -9.44 11.56
C PRO A 192 -7.76 -10.96 11.78
N PRO A 193 -7.25 -11.75 10.82
CA PRO A 193 -7.06 -13.17 11.06
C PRO A 193 -6.13 -13.36 12.27
N ILE A 194 -6.59 -14.18 13.20
CA ILE A 194 -5.98 -14.54 14.48
C ILE A 194 -4.58 -15.21 14.28
N PRO A 195 -3.79 -15.41 15.35
CA PRO A 195 -2.34 -15.20 15.36
C PRO A 195 -1.58 -16.23 14.53
N GLY A 196 -0.83 -15.80 13.52
CA GLY A 196 -0.09 -16.73 12.68
C GLY A 196 0.49 -16.18 11.39
N TRP A 197 0.30 -14.88 11.09
CA TRP A 197 1.11 -14.19 10.08
C TRP A 197 2.54 -14.10 10.58
N GLN A 198 3.27 -15.18 10.31
CA GLN A 198 4.67 -15.36 10.62
C GLN A 198 5.44 -14.22 9.97
N GLN A 199 6.21 -13.52 10.80
CA GLN A 199 7.45 -12.93 10.32
C GLN A 199 8.22 -14.06 9.62
N SER A 200 8.34 -13.99 8.30
CA SER A 200 9.60 -14.45 7.73
C SER A 200 10.59 -13.36 8.12
N GLY A 201 11.60 -13.72 8.94
CA GLY A 201 12.33 -12.86 9.87
C GLY A 201 12.99 -11.57 9.37
N ALA A 202 12.82 -11.17 8.10
CA ALA A 202 13.33 -9.95 7.50
C ALA A 202 12.24 -8.93 7.06
N ASN A 203 10.96 -9.30 7.04
CA ASN A 203 9.89 -8.44 6.50
C ASN A 203 8.87 -8.02 7.57
N LEU A 204 8.62 -6.71 7.65
CA LEU A 204 7.55 -6.10 8.41
C LEU A 204 6.36 -5.80 7.48
N TYR A 205 5.23 -6.42 7.75
CA TYR A 205 3.96 -6.08 7.11
C TYR A 205 3.20 -5.06 7.95
N CYS A 206 2.69 -4.01 7.31
CA CYS A 206 1.96 -2.90 7.94
C CYS A 206 1.01 -2.23 6.93
N ASN A 207 0.30 -1.17 7.35
CA ASN A 207 -0.67 -0.45 6.52
C ASN A 207 -0.39 1.06 6.56
N LEU A 208 -0.49 1.71 5.40
CA LEU A 208 -0.33 3.15 5.22
C LEU A 208 -1.56 3.95 5.66
N VAL A 209 -2.76 3.36 5.59
CA VAL A 209 -4.00 4.05 5.98
C VAL A 209 -3.94 4.37 7.48
N ARG A 210 -4.44 5.56 7.86
CA ARG A 210 -4.66 6.04 9.23
C ARG A 210 -6.13 6.00 9.64
N THR A 211 -7.08 6.34 8.78
CA THR A 211 -8.52 6.14 9.03
C THR A 211 -9.27 6.09 7.71
N VAL A 212 -10.45 5.47 7.71
CA VAL A 212 -11.39 5.51 6.59
C VAL A 212 -12.72 6.06 7.10
N ARG A 213 -13.34 7.01 6.41
CA ARG A 213 -14.57 7.68 6.88
C ARG A 213 -15.56 7.88 5.73
N GLU A 214 -16.86 7.76 6.01
CA GLU A 214 -17.89 8.26 5.10
C GLU A 214 -18.03 9.78 5.33
N PRO A 215 -18.06 10.62 4.28
CA PRO A 215 -18.32 12.05 4.43
C PRO A 215 -19.71 12.28 5.03
N SER A 216 -19.81 13.20 5.98
CA SER A 216 -21.10 13.59 6.55
C SER A 216 -21.89 14.43 5.55
N PRO A 217 -23.23 14.21 5.40
CA PRO A 217 -24.08 15.00 4.51
C PRO A 217 -24.13 16.51 4.82
N SER A 218 -23.69 16.95 6.00
CA SER A 218 -23.63 18.36 6.40
C SER A 218 -22.27 19.04 6.24
N GLY A 219 -21.26 18.36 5.69
CA GLY A 219 -19.88 18.89 5.57
C GLY A 219 -19.11 19.01 6.89
N THR A 220 -19.77 18.81 8.04
CA THR A 220 -19.12 18.65 9.34
C THR A 220 -18.77 17.18 9.55
N VAL A 221 -17.48 16.85 9.67
CA VAL A 221 -16.96 15.52 10.02
C VAL A 221 -17.39 15.14 11.45
N ASN A 222 -18.67 14.83 11.63
CA ASN A 222 -19.28 14.45 12.90
C ASN A 222 -19.49 12.94 13.04
N ALA A 223 -19.23 12.17 11.98
CA ALA A 223 -19.18 10.73 12.10
C ALA A 223 -17.92 10.36 12.91
N PRO A 224 -18.04 9.66 14.05
CA PRO A 224 -16.87 9.24 14.81
C PRO A 224 -15.93 8.45 13.87
N PRO A 225 -14.61 8.69 13.92
CA PRO A 225 -13.66 7.95 13.12
C PRO A 225 -13.87 6.47 13.42
N VAL A 226 -14.33 5.72 12.44
CA VAL A 226 -14.58 4.31 12.66
C VAL A 226 -13.25 3.59 12.44
N PRO A 227 -12.74 2.86 13.43
CA PRO A 227 -11.53 2.07 13.27
C PRO A 227 -11.84 0.90 12.34
N TYR A 228 -11.69 1.11 11.03
CA TYR A 228 -11.89 0.07 10.03
C TYR A 228 -10.62 -0.78 9.90
N SER A 229 -10.81 -2.10 10.00
CA SER A 229 -9.80 -3.13 9.86
C SER A 229 -8.98 -3.04 8.55
N HIS A 230 -7.86 -3.77 8.49
CA HIS A 230 -6.99 -3.96 7.33
C HIS A 230 -7.69 -4.32 6.00
N ALA A 231 -8.97 -4.70 6.05
CA ALA A 231 -9.80 -5.05 4.91
C ALA A 231 -11.26 -4.61 5.11
N ILE A 232 -11.88 -4.14 4.03
CA ILE A 232 -13.30 -3.81 3.93
C ILE A 232 -13.99 -4.93 3.12
N LYS A 233 -14.91 -5.66 3.74
CA LYS A 233 -15.80 -6.59 3.04
C LYS A 233 -16.88 -5.81 2.30
N ILE A 234 -17.03 -6.11 1.03
CA ILE A 234 -18.08 -5.59 0.18
C ILE A 234 -19.03 -6.77 -0.10
N PRO A 235 -20.27 -6.73 0.42
CA PRO A 235 -21.29 -7.74 0.14
C PRO A 235 -21.37 -8.01 -1.35
N ASP A 236 -21.45 -9.28 -1.70
CA ASP A 236 -21.62 -9.75 -3.07
C ASP A 236 -20.56 -9.25 -4.07
N VAL A 237 -19.39 -8.84 -3.58
CA VAL A 237 -18.26 -8.41 -4.39
C VAL A 237 -16.98 -9.05 -3.89
N GLY A 238 -16.61 -8.87 -2.62
CA GLY A 238 -15.34 -9.39 -2.11
C GLY A 238 -14.72 -8.61 -0.95
N ARG A 239 -13.38 -8.54 -0.92
CA ARG A 239 -12.59 -7.87 0.11
C ARG A 239 -11.65 -6.85 -0.50
N LEU A 240 -11.77 -5.60 -0.03
CA LEU A 240 -10.95 -4.48 -0.42
C LEU A 240 -9.90 -4.19 0.65
N TYR A 241 -8.63 -4.16 0.28
CA TYR A 241 -7.50 -3.78 1.12
C TYR A 241 -6.96 -2.45 0.60
N LEU A 242 -6.69 -1.53 1.51
CA LEU A 242 -6.17 -0.20 1.19
C LEU A 242 -4.79 -0.01 1.82
N GLY A 243 -3.83 0.51 1.06
CA GLY A 243 -2.53 0.97 1.54
C GLY A 243 -1.64 -0.11 2.15
N GLU A 244 -1.64 -1.34 1.63
CA GLU A 244 -0.79 -2.41 2.15
C GLU A 244 0.69 -2.08 1.92
N LEU A 245 1.47 -2.06 3.01
CA LEU A 245 2.90 -1.71 2.99
C LEU A 245 3.73 -2.85 3.59
N THR A 246 4.68 -3.35 2.81
CA THR A 246 5.72 -4.28 3.30
C THR A 246 7.03 -3.54 3.36
N SER A 247 7.75 -3.65 4.48
CA SER A 247 9.09 -3.11 4.66
C SER A 247 10.08 -4.23 4.93
N SER A 248 11.18 -4.20 4.20
CA SER A 248 12.39 -4.99 4.45
C SER A 248 13.53 -4.02 4.79
N GLU A 249 14.72 -4.52 5.14
CA GLU A 249 15.88 -3.67 5.52
C GLU A 249 16.18 -2.59 4.49
N ASP A 250 16.26 -2.98 3.21
CA ASP A 250 16.63 -2.12 2.11
C ASP A 250 15.47 -1.84 1.16
N THR A 251 14.24 -2.32 1.36
CA THR A 251 13.16 -2.08 0.39
C THR A 251 11.84 -1.80 1.07
N LYS A 252 10.97 -1.04 0.39
CA LYS A 252 9.55 -0.99 0.74
C LYS A 252 8.72 -1.27 -0.50
N ARG A 253 7.66 -2.03 -0.30
CA ARG A 253 6.64 -2.32 -1.31
C ARG A 253 5.29 -1.81 -0.82
N LEU A 254 4.63 -1.01 -1.65
CA LEU A 254 3.30 -0.43 -1.38
C LEU A 254 2.32 -0.94 -2.43
N THR A 255 1.11 -1.28 -1.99
CA THR A 255 -0.04 -1.54 -2.86
C THR A 255 -1.20 -0.67 -2.38
N MET A 256 -1.65 0.27 -3.20
CA MET A 256 -2.70 1.20 -2.80
C MET A 256 -4.06 0.51 -2.68
N ILE A 257 -4.43 -0.31 -3.68
CA ILE A 257 -5.64 -1.14 -3.61
C ILE A 257 -5.28 -2.57 -3.93
N ARG A 258 -5.70 -3.50 -3.07
CA ARG A 258 -5.81 -4.92 -3.41
C ARG A 258 -7.25 -5.36 -3.25
N LEU A 259 -7.75 -6.13 -4.20
CA LEU A 259 -9.12 -6.61 -4.20
C LEU A 259 -9.11 -8.13 -4.36
N GLU A 260 -9.79 -8.83 -3.44
CA GLU A 260 -10.15 -10.24 -3.58
C GLU A 260 -11.63 -10.32 -3.92
N LEU A 261 -11.96 -10.60 -5.18
CA LEU A 261 -13.33 -10.75 -5.65
C LEU A 261 -13.85 -12.16 -5.36
N GLY A 262 -15.11 -12.28 -4.94
CA GLY A 262 -15.69 -13.54 -4.46
C GLY A 262 -17.03 -13.96 -5.06
N SER A 263 -17.81 -13.05 -5.65
CA SER A 263 -19.08 -13.34 -6.35
C SER A 263 -19.60 -12.08 -7.04
N PRO A 264 -20.41 -12.15 -8.12
CA PRO A 264 -20.43 -13.26 -9.08
C PRO A 264 -19.13 -13.32 -9.90
N VAL A 265 -18.29 -12.29 -9.77
CA VAL A 265 -16.95 -12.21 -10.34
C VAL A 265 -15.97 -12.71 -9.28
N VAL A 266 -15.08 -13.61 -9.66
CA VAL A 266 -14.04 -14.16 -8.77
C VAL A 266 -12.69 -13.82 -9.35
N GLY A 267 -11.76 -13.38 -8.52
CA GLY A 267 -10.46 -12.93 -8.98
C GLY A 267 -9.66 -12.16 -7.94
N SER A 268 -8.48 -11.71 -8.34
CA SER A 268 -7.63 -10.87 -7.51
C SER A 268 -7.01 -9.77 -8.35
N LEU A 269 -7.09 -8.54 -7.85
CA LEU A 269 -6.57 -7.35 -8.52
C LEU A 269 -5.66 -6.59 -7.57
N ALA A 270 -4.63 -5.95 -8.13
CA ALA A 270 -3.81 -4.96 -7.45
C ALA A 270 -3.76 -3.69 -8.29
N VAL A 271 -3.82 -2.54 -7.61
CA VAL A 271 -3.80 -1.22 -8.21
C VAL A 271 -2.75 -0.35 -7.53
N ALA A 272 -1.98 0.37 -8.35
CA ALA A 272 -0.85 1.18 -7.94
C ALA A 272 0.09 0.41 -6.99
N GLY A 273 0.65 -0.68 -7.52
CA GLY A 273 1.69 -1.47 -6.87
C GLY A 273 3.07 -0.93 -7.22
N LEU A 274 3.94 -0.81 -6.23
CA LEU A 274 5.26 -0.22 -6.42
C LEU A 274 6.25 -0.67 -5.34
N GLU A 275 7.52 -0.69 -5.71
CA GLU A 275 8.64 -1.04 -4.86
C GLU A 275 9.83 -0.16 -5.19
N THR A 276 10.58 0.26 -4.18
CA THR A 276 11.80 1.04 -4.39
C THR A 276 12.89 0.72 -3.39
N ASN A 277 14.12 0.80 -3.88
CA ASN A 277 15.32 1.38 -3.29
C ASN A 277 16.53 1.08 -4.23
N GLY A 278 17.45 0.25 -3.75
CA GLY A 278 18.75 -0.11 -4.31
C GLY A 278 19.68 -0.59 -3.18
N LYS A 279 20.82 -1.17 -3.53
CA LYS A 279 21.73 -1.76 -2.54
C LYS A 279 23.19 -1.46 -2.86
N TRP A 280 23.98 -1.26 -1.81
CA TRP A 280 25.43 -1.15 -1.91
C TRP A 280 26.08 -2.53 -2.04
N PHE A 281 26.95 -2.68 -3.02
CA PHE A 281 27.76 -3.87 -3.25
C PHE A 281 29.24 -3.58 -2.96
N PRO A 282 29.97 -4.53 -2.34
CA PRO A 282 31.41 -4.43 -2.09
C PRO A 282 32.26 -4.17 -3.34
#